data_AF-A0A7J3A861-F1
#
_entry.id   AF-A0A7J3A861-F1
#
_cell.length_a   1.000
_cell.length_b   1.000
_cell.length_c   1.000
_cell.angle_alpha   90.00
_cell.angle_beta   90.00
_cell.angle_gamma   90.00
#
_symmetry.space_group_name_H-M   'P 1'
#
loop_
_entity.id
_entity.type
_entity.pdbx_description
1 polymer ?
#
loop_
_entity_poly.entity_id
_entity_poly.type
_entity_poly.pdbx_seq_one_letter_code
_entity_poly.pdbx_strand_id
1 'polypeptide(L)'
;MKPQMRRVVKLGRSTLAVTLPKEWVEAVKLKKGDYVLAEEGGENALRISKLKEKYYTAPKVCVINVDSIRSKTLLNRLIIGAYNVGHELIWLQSRRGFKPEQMVEVNKVLQKLVGLHIVEQTENIVLLQSLADPSKPSLDNSIRRLHLLTYSMLDNILRALSEWDKSLLDNVMFTGGECDKIYWLIIRQLLTAVTDKGVSESLGVRSYLWLVGNRAVVRILKTLIRHNESICKGVMKIIEHGIKPDKETLSKVIEIGRYVLQTQTETIDALLVRDIEKANSIIDQIIEKAEEINDISFKIASVVSDDIVKTALLNIIAELKCSLLDMKAIAEIAINRGTEESGSYITIESGVRSEETLRESVSKGSR
;
A
#
# COMPACT_ATOMS: atom_id res chain seq x y z
N MET A 1 44.46 -25.64 -6.43
CA MET A 1 45.23 -24.45 -6.03
C MET A 1 46.05 -24.81 -4.79
N LYS A 2 47.32 -24.38 -4.69
CA LYS A 2 48.12 -24.60 -3.48
C LYS A 2 47.61 -23.72 -2.32
N PRO A 3 47.75 -24.13 -1.05
CA PRO A 3 47.38 -23.30 0.10
C PRO A 3 48.13 -21.96 0.07
N GLN A 4 47.43 -20.86 0.33
CA GLN A 4 48.01 -19.51 0.36
C GLN A 4 47.59 -18.82 1.66
N MET A 5 48.56 -18.27 2.39
CA MET A 5 48.26 -17.47 3.58
C MET A 5 47.69 -16.11 3.16
N ARG A 6 46.58 -15.72 3.78
CA ARG A 6 45.96 -14.40 3.61
C ARG A 6 45.84 -13.75 4.96
N ARG A 7 46.21 -12.47 5.04
CA ARG A 7 46.05 -11.68 6.24
C ARG A 7 44.62 -11.18 6.33
N VAL A 8 44.03 -11.32 7.51
CA VAL A 8 42.74 -10.71 7.83
C VAL A 8 42.95 -9.24 8.17
N VAL A 9 42.13 -8.36 7.60
CA VAL A 9 42.21 -6.90 7.79
C VAL A 9 40.91 -6.42 8.41
N LYS A 10 41.02 -5.51 9.38
CA LYS A 10 39.85 -4.90 10.03
C LYS A 10 39.24 -3.82 9.13
N LEU A 11 37.95 -3.95 8.84
CA LEU A 11 37.13 -2.95 8.14
C LEU A 11 36.03 -2.49 9.10
N GLY A 12 36.15 -1.28 9.67
CA GLY A 12 35.20 -0.78 10.66
C GLY A 12 35.42 -1.33 12.08
N ARG A 13 34.41 -1.23 12.96
CA ARG A 13 34.55 -1.57 14.38
C ARG A 13 34.52 -3.08 14.67
N SER A 14 33.70 -3.85 13.95
CA SER A 14 33.44 -5.28 14.19
C SER A 14 33.67 -6.19 12.98
N THR A 15 33.92 -5.66 11.79
CA THR A 15 34.03 -6.47 10.57
C THR A 15 35.49 -6.72 10.19
N LEU A 16 35.75 -7.95 9.75
CA LEU A 16 37.03 -8.40 9.23
C LEU A 16 36.85 -8.75 7.75
N ALA A 17 37.83 -8.43 6.91
CA ALA A 17 37.87 -8.89 5.53
C ALA A 17 39.16 -9.64 5.21
N VAL A 18 39.07 -10.49 4.21
CA VAL A 18 40.18 -11.25 3.64
C VAL A 18 40.15 -11.08 2.13
N THR A 19 41.33 -10.91 1.52
CA THR A 19 41.44 -10.81 0.06
C THR A 19 41.29 -12.19 -0.58
N LEU A 20 40.47 -12.28 -1.63
CA LEU A 20 40.32 -13.50 -2.41
C LEU A 20 41.56 -13.75 -3.30
N PRO A 21 42.00 -15.01 -3.48
CA PRO A 21 43.13 -15.33 -4.36
C PRO A 21 42.86 -14.93 -5.81
N LYS A 22 43.79 -14.18 -6.42
CA LYS A 22 43.67 -13.67 -7.79
C LYS A 22 43.36 -14.77 -8.81
N GLU A 23 44.09 -15.88 -8.75
CA GLU A 23 43.89 -17.04 -9.64
C GLU A 23 42.47 -17.62 -9.52
N TRP A 24 41.91 -17.67 -8.30
CA TRP A 24 40.54 -18.15 -8.08
C TRP A 24 39.52 -17.17 -8.64
N VAL A 25 39.67 -15.88 -8.36
CA VAL A 25 38.83 -14.78 -8.88
C VAL A 25 38.78 -14.82 -10.41
N GLU A 26 39.92 -15.01 -11.07
CA GLU A 26 40.02 -15.14 -12.52
C GLU A 26 39.38 -16.44 -13.03
N ALA A 27 39.65 -17.57 -12.39
CA ALA A 27 39.09 -18.88 -12.77
C ALA A 27 37.55 -18.90 -12.68
N VAL A 28 36.98 -18.24 -11.66
CA VAL A 28 35.53 -18.11 -11.50
C VAL A 28 34.95 -16.88 -12.19
N LYS A 29 35.76 -16.06 -12.88
CA LYS A 29 35.34 -14.81 -13.57
C LYS A 29 34.55 -13.86 -12.66
N LEU A 30 35.01 -13.67 -11.42
CA LEU A 30 34.39 -12.78 -10.44
C LEU A 30 34.82 -11.32 -10.69
N LYS A 31 33.87 -10.39 -10.77
CA LYS A 31 34.08 -8.96 -10.99
C LYS A 31 33.77 -8.14 -9.73
N LYS A 32 34.25 -6.89 -9.70
CA LYS A 32 33.89 -5.93 -8.65
C LYS A 32 32.37 -5.73 -8.64
N GLY A 33 31.75 -5.99 -7.48
CA GLY A 33 30.29 -5.89 -7.30
C GLY A 33 29.57 -7.23 -7.36
N ASP A 34 30.24 -8.32 -7.74
CA ASP A 34 29.67 -9.67 -7.71
C ASP A 34 29.56 -10.18 -6.26
N TYR A 35 28.49 -10.95 -5.99
CA TYR A 35 28.30 -11.63 -4.72
C TYR A 35 29.00 -12.99 -4.69
N VAL A 36 29.50 -13.38 -3.51
CA VAL A 36 30.01 -14.72 -3.22
C VAL A 36 29.22 -15.33 -2.07
N LEU A 37 29.00 -16.64 -2.12
CA LEU A 37 28.38 -17.37 -1.03
C LEU A 37 29.49 -17.80 -0.06
N ALA A 38 29.34 -17.46 1.22
CA ALA A 38 30.24 -17.84 2.30
C ALA A 38 29.45 -18.68 3.31
N GLU A 39 29.83 -19.95 3.46
CA GLU A 39 29.17 -20.92 4.32
C GLU A 39 30.21 -21.56 5.24
N GLU A 40 29.80 -21.94 6.45
CA GLU A 40 30.63 -22.78 7.31
C GLU A 40 30.85 -24.13 6.62
N GLY A 41 32.12 -24.53 6.49
CA GLY A 41 32.50 -25.85 6.01
C GLY A 41 33.24 -26.58 7.12
N GLY A 42 32.76 -27.75 7.55
CA GLY A 42 33.43 -28.56 8.58
C GLY A 42 33.85 -27.79 9.84
N GLU A 43 34.79 -28.35 10.61
CA GLU A 43 35.34 -27.64 11.76
C GLU A 43 36.29 -26.52 11.32
N ASN A 44 36.01 -25.28 11.74
CA ASN A 44 36.85 -24.09 11.57
C ASN A 44 37.21 -23.70 10.12
N ALA A 45 36.42 -24.10 9.11
CA ALA A 45 36.62 -23.62 7.75
C ALA A 45 35.43 -22.80 7.24
N LEU A 46 35.76 -21.76 6.47
CA LEU A 46 34.78 -20.97 5.72
C LEU A 46 34.92 -21.33 4.24
N ARG A 47 33.86 -21.90 3.66
CA ARG A 47 33.82 -22.23 2.24
C ARG A 47 33.26 -21.04 1.46
N ILE A 48 34.07 -20.49 0.57
CA ILE A 48 33.65 -19.43 -0.36
C ILE A 48 33.42 -20.05 -1.74
N SER A 49 32.25 -19.79 -2.32
CA SER A 49 31.92 -20.24 -3.67
C SER A 49 31.34 -19.11 -4.52
N LYS A 50 31.60 -19.15 -5.84
CA LYS A 50 30.89 -18.27 -6.78
C LYS A 50 29.43 -18.72 -6.80
N LEU A 51 28.52 -17.76 -6.71
CA LEU A 51 27.10 -18.01 -6.91
C LEU A 51 26.91 -18.66 -8.30
N LYS A 52 26.47 -19.93 -8.32
CA LYS A 52 25.95 -20.54 -9.55
C LYS A 52 24.59 -19.92 -9.78
N GLU A 53 24.37 -19.37 -10.97
CA GLU A 53 23.21 -18.56 -11.39
C GLU A 53 21.82 -19.24 -11.27
N LYS A 54 21.67 -20.38 -10.57
CA LYS A 54 20.41 -21.12 -10.54
C LYS A 54 19.66 -21.18 -9.21
N TYR A 55 20.23 -20.84 -8.05
CA TYR A 55 19.49 -21.04 -6.79
C TYR A 55 19.67 -19.99 -5.68
N TYR A 56 20.36 -18.89 -5.94
CA TYR A 56 20.31 -17.73 -5.05
C TYR A 56 20.20 -16.48 -5.90
N THR A 57 19.00 -15.89 -5.94
CA THR A 57 18.86 -14.52 -6.39
C THR A 57 19.56 -13.66 -5.33
N ALA A 58 20.65 -12.98 -5.69
CA ALA A 58 21.23 -12.01 -4.78
C ALA A 58 20.13 -11.02 -4.34
N PRO A 59 20.10 -10.57 -3.07
CA PRO A 59 19.06 -9.69 -2.59
C PRO A 59 18.99 -8.45 -3.48
N LYS A 60 17.78 -8.02 -3.85
CA LYS A 60 17.60 -6.78 -4.62
C LYS A 60 18.07 -5.59 -3.76
N VAL A 61 19.24 -5.02 -4.06
CA VAL A 61 19.82 -3.90 -3.29
C VAL A 61 19.57 -2.56 -3.98
N CYS A 62 19.10 -1.56 -3.22
CA CYS A 62 19.03 -0.16 -3.65
C CYS A 62 20.08 0.66 -2.88
N VAL A 63 20.93 1.41 -3.59
CA VAL A 63 21.92 2.30 -2.95
C VAL A 63 21.46 3.75 -3.08
N ILE A 64 21.28 4.44 -1.95
CA ILE A 64 20.84 5.84 -1.88
C ILE A 64 22.00 6.70 -1.37
N ASN A 65 22.46 7.63 -2.20
CA ASN A 65 23.43 8.64 -1.80
C ASN A 65 22.73 9.81 -1.08
N VAL A 66 22.89 9.86 0.23
CA VAL A 66 22.24 10.84 1.11
C VAL A 66 22.81 12.25 0.95
N ASP A 67 24.08 12.38 0.54
CA ASP A 67 24.73 13.70 0.35
C ASP A 67 24.12 14.53 -0.78
N SER A 68 23.48 13.85 -1.74
CA SER A 68 22.78 14.48 -2.87
C SER A 68 21.38 14.98 -2.50
N ILE A 69 20.87 14.62 -1.33
CA ILE A 69 19.50 14.96 -0.91
C ILE A 69 19.50 16.34 -0.25
N ARG A 70 18.80 17.30 -0.88
CA ARG A 70 18.63 18.66 -0.35
C ARG A 70 17.31 18.88 0.38
N SER A 71 16.25 18.21 -0.08
CA SER A 71 14.92 18.30 0.55
C SER A 71 14.86 17.44 1.82
N LYS A 72 14.31 18.00 2.90
CA LYS A 72 14.06 17.29 4.17
C LYS A 72 13.16 16.05 3.98
N THR A 73 12.27 16.05 3.00
CA THR A 73 11.26 14.99 2.81
C THR A 73 11.64 13.95 1.75
N LEU A 74 12.66 14.21 0.93
CA LEU A 74 13.01 13.33 -0.18
C LEU A 74 13.62 12.00 0.29
N LEU A 75 14.45 11.99 1.34
CA LEU A 75 15.03 10.76 1.89
C LEU A 75 13.94 9.76 2.28
N ASN A 76 12.93 10.23 3.00
CA ASN A 76 11.77 9.45 3.41
C ASN A 76 11.06 8.80 2.19
N ARG A 77 10.76 9.62 1.17
CA ARG A 77 10.10 9.16 -0.06
C ARG A 77 10.93 8.16 -0.87
N LEU A 78 12.26 8.32 -0.90
CA LEU A 78 13.16 7.38 -1.58
C LEU A 78 13.20 6.02 -0.87
N ILE A 79 13.22 6.00 0.46
CA ILE A 79 13.18 4.74 1.22
C ILE A 79 11.84 4.02 0.99
N ILE A 80 10.71 4.74 1.06
CA ILE A 80 9.38 4.18 0.75
C ILE A 80 9.33 3.66 -0.68
N GLY A 81 9.86 4.42 -1.65
CA GLY A 81 9.94 4.01 -3.05
C GLY A 81 10.74 2.73 -3.24
N ALA A 82 11.95 2.67 -2.67
CA ALA A 82 12.82 1.50 -2.73
C ALA A 82 12.18 0.27 -2.08
N TYR A 83 11.50 0.45 -0.94
CA TYR A 83 10.70 -0.61 -0.31
C TYR A 83 9.56 -1.08 -1.23
N ASN A 84 8.80 -0.18 -1.82
CA ASN A 84 7.63 -0.55 -2.63
C ASN A 84 8.01 -1.32 -3.91
N VAL A 85 9.13 -0.97 -4.56
CA VAL A 85 9.58 -1.68 -5.78
C VAL A 85 10.26 -3.04 -5.47
N GLY A 86 10.23 -3.49 -4.21
CA GLY A 86 10.65 -4.84 -3.83
C GLY A 86 12.14 -4.99 -3.53
N HIS A 87 12.88 -3.91 -3.25
CA HIS A 87 14.24 -4.05 -2.74
C HIS A 87 14.23 -4.71 -1.36
N GLU A 88 15.09 -5.69 -1.16
CA GLU A 88 15.29 -6.40 0.12
C GLU A 88 16.26 -5.64 1.01
N LEU A 89 17.27 -5.00 0.41
CA LEU A 89 18.23 -4.16 1.10
C LEU A 89 18.20 -2.74 0.55
N ILE A 90 18.17 -1.75 1.44
CA ILE A 90 18.24 -0.32 1.12
C ILE A 90 19.48 0.23 1.82
N TRP A 91 20.53 0.44 1.06
CA TRP A 91 21.82 0.93 1.51
C TRP A 91 21.87 2.45 1.42
N LEU A 92 21.79 3.13 2.55
CA LEU A 92 21.95 4.57 2.65
C LEU A 92 23.43 4.87 2.91
N GLN A 93 24.04 5.73 2.08
CA GLN A 93 25.45 6.13 2.25
C GLN A 93 25.62 7.65 2.25
N SER A 94 26.52 8.15 3.10
CA SER A 94 26.96 9.53 3.15
C SER A 94 28.49 9.57 3.33
N ARG A 95 29.17 10.48 2.61
CA ARG A 95 30.60 10.76 2.79
C ARG A 95 30.87 11.76 3.92
N ARG A 96 29.84 12.49 4.37
CA ARG A 96 29.93 13.57 5.36
C ARG A 96 29.35 13.18 6.72
N GLY A 97 28.93 11.92 6.86
CA GLY A 97 28.17 11.44 8.00
C GLY A 97 26.67 11.78 7.93
N PHE A 98 25.85 10.94 8.55
CA PHE A 98 24.42 11.18 8.71
C PHE A 98 24.14 12.27 9.74
N LYS A 99 23.32 13.25 9.37
CA LYS A 99 22.83 14.28 10.29
C LYS A 99 21.72 13.74 11.20
N PRO A 100 21.56 14.26 12.44
CA PRO A 100 20.49 13.83 13.34
C PRO A 100 19.09 13.89 12.72
N GLU A 101 18.79 14.92 11.94
CA GLU A 101 17.48 15.08 11.29
C GLU A 101 17.25 13.99 10.23
N GLN A 102 18.30 13.54 9.54
CA GLN A 102 18.19 12.44 8.57
C GLN A 102 17.87 11.13 9.28
N MET A 103 18.49 10.87 10.44
CA MET A 103 18.19 9.68 11.24
C MET A 103 16.77 9.73 11.84
N VAL A 104 16.27 10.90 12.23
CA VAL A 104 14.87 11.07 12.64
C VAL A 104 13.93 10.69 11.49
N GLU A 105 14.22 11.12 10.26
CA GLU A 105 13.41 10.75 9.09
C GLU A 105 13.49 9.26 8.75
N VAL A 106 14.67 8.63 8.85
CA VAL A 106 14.81 7.17 8.69
C VAL A 106 13.92 6.45 9.71
N ASN A 107 14.01 6.81 10.99
CA ASN A 107 13.20 6.18 12.04
C ASN A 107 11.69 6.35 11.83
N LYS A 108 11.23 7.51 11.37
CA LYS A 108 9.82 7.73 11.00
C LYS A 108 9.35 6.81 9.89
N VAL A 109 10.22 6.45 8.94
CA VAL A 109 9.88 5.52 7.85
C VAL A 109 9.78 4.08 8.35
N LEU A 110 10.68 3.66 9.24
CA LEU A 110 10.62 2.32 9.84
C LEU A 110 9.28 2.06 10.53
N GLN A 111 8.71 3.07 11.20
CA GLN A 111 7.40 2.97 11.85
C GLN A 111 6.24 2.82 10.86
N LYS A 112 6.43 3.14 9.57
CA LYS A 112 5.39 3.09 8.53
C LYS A 112 5.46 1.85 7.66
N LEU A 113 6.59 1.16 7.61
CA LEU A 113 6.84 0.07 6.66
C LEU A 113 7.00 -1.24 7.41
N VAL A 114 6.10 -2.19 7.12
CA VAL A 114 6.10 -3.51 7.75
C VAL A 114 7.41 -4.23 7.45
N GLY A 115 8.04 -4.78 8.49
CA GLY A 115 9.24 -5.62 8.38
C GLY A 115 10.51 -4.89 7.93
N LEU A 116 10.53 -3.55 7.87
CA LEU A 116 11.74 -2.80 7.55
C LEU A 116 12.53 -2.49 8.83
N HIS A 117 13.78 -2.94 8.90
CA HIS A 117 14.64 -2.77 10.06
C HIS A 117 16.03 -2.25 9.69
N ILE A 118 16.66 -1.49 10.58
CA ILE A 118 18.08 -1.17 10.46
C ILE A 118 18.88 -2.40 10.90
N VAL A 119 19.74 -2.91 10.03
CA VAL A 119 20.63 -4.06 10.32
C VAL A 119 22.08 -3.64 10.50
N GLU A 120 22.48 -2.51 9.93
CA GLU A 120 23.78 -1.90 10.15
C GLU A 120 23.63 -0.39 10.26
N GLN A 121 24.28 0.21 11.24
CA GLN A 121 24.35 1.66 11.40
C GLN A 121 25.76 2.08 11.83
N THR A 122 26.38 2.91 11.00
CA THR A 122 27.64 3.60 11.28
C THR A 122 27.45 5.10 11.05
N GLU A 123 28.51 5.89 11.23
CA GLU A 123 28.47 7.33 10.94
C GLU A 123 28.14 7.61 9.47
N ASN A 124 28.60 6.76 8.54
CA ASN A 124 28.55 7.02 7.09
C ASN A 124 27.61 6.07 6.33
N ILE A 125 27.11 5.01 6.97
CA ILE A 125 26.28 3.97 6.35
C ILE A 125 25.09 3.65 7.26
N VAL A 126 23.91 3.53 6.68
CA VAL A 126 22.73 2.90 7.29
C VAL A 126 22.20 1.86 6.32
N LEU A 127 22.20 0.59 6.72
CA LEU A 127 21.65 -0.51 5.94
C LEU A 127 20.28 -0.89 6.49
N LEU A 128 19.25 -0.78 5.66
CA LEU A 128 17.90 -1.22 5.97
C LEU A 128 17.64 -2.56 5.29
N GLN A 129 17.00 -3.49 5.99
CA GLN A 129 16.56 -4.78 5.45
C GLN A 129 15.05 -4.92 5.60
N SER A 130 14.37 -5.30 4.51
CA SER A 130 12.98 -5.70 4.51
C SER A 130 12.86 -7.19 4.77
N LEU A 131 12.22 -7.56 5.88
CA LEU A 131 11.87 -8.93 6.26
C LEU A 131 10.39 -9.25 5.95
N ALA A 132 9.63 -8.30 5.42
CA ALA A 132 8.26 -8.55 4.98
C ALA A 132 8.24 -9.53 3.80
N ASP A 133 7.50 -10.62 3.95
CA ASP A 133 7.20 -11.59 2.90
C ASP A 133 5.98 -11.09 2.09
N PRO A 134 6.15 -10.59 0.85
CA PRO A 134 5.04 -10.06 0.07
C PRO A 134 4.05 -11.14 -0.39
N SER A 135 4.37 -12.43 -0.26
CA SER A 135 3.41 -13.51 -0.53
C SER A 135 2.35 -13.66 0.58
N LYS A 136 2.53 -12.97 1.73
CA LYS A 136 1.64 -13.04 2.90
C LYS A 136 1.40 -11.64 3.48
N PRO A 137 0.18 -11.28 3.91
CA PRO A 137 -1.12 -11.96 3.80
C PRO A 137 -1.74 -11.87 2.38
N SER A 138 -2.86 -12.56 2.14
CA SER A 138 -3.59 -12.41 0.87
C SER A 138 -4.07 -10.98 0.64
N LEU A 139 -4.23 -10.60 -0.63
CA LEU A 139 -4.63 -9.24 -0.96
C LEU A 139 -6.05 -8.91 -0.47
N ASP A 140 -7.00 -9.83 -0.65
CA ASP A 140 -8.38 -9.66 -0.21
C ASP A 140 -8.47 -9.46 1.31
N ASN A 141 -7.69 -10.21 2.09
CA ASN A 141 -7.63 -10.03 3.54
C ASN A 141 -7.05 -8.66 3.93
N SER A 142 -6.05 -8.18 3.17
CA SER A 142 -5.47 -6.86 3.38
C SER A 142 -6.46 -5.73 3.06
N ILE A 143 -7.23 -5.88 1.99
CA ILE A 143 -8.32 -4.96 1.61
C ILE A 143 -9.42 -4.97 2.67
N ARG A 144 -9.88 -6.15 3.12
CA ARG A 144 -10.87 -6.27 4.21
C ARG A 144 -10.37 -5.61 5.50
N ARG A 145 -9.09 -5.81 5.85
CA ARG A 145 -8.50 -5.19 7.04
C ARG A 145 -8.45 -3.66 6.92
N LEU A 146 -8.04 -3.13 5.77
CA LEU A 146 -8.09 -1.68 5.52
C LEU A 146 -9.52 -1.14 5.66
N HIS A 147 -10.49 -1.80 5.05
CA HIS A 147 -11.90 -1.44 5.15
C HIS A 147 -12.38 -1.38 6.61
N LEU A 148 -12.10 -2.40 7.43
CA LEU A 148 -12.54 -2.43 8.82
C LEU A 148 -11.92 -1.29 9.65
N LEU A 149 -10.64 -0.98 9.41
CA LEU A 149 -9.97 0.12 10.11
C LEU A 149 -10.51 1.48 9.65
N THR A 150 -10.74 1.69 8.36
CA THR A 150 -11.33 2.95 7.87
C THR A 150 -12.77 3.12 8.33
N TYR A 151 -13.55 2.03 8.37
CA TYR A 151 -14.89 2.03 8.95
C TYR A 151 -14.85 2.48 10.42
N SER A 152 -13.99 1.84 11.23
CA SER A 152 -13.86 2.17 12.65
C SER A 152 -13.41 3.61 12.90
N MET A 153 -12.55 4.17 12.04
CA MET A 153 -12.18 5.58 12.11
C MET A 153 -13.42 6.48 11.96
N LEU A 154 -14.21 6.31 10.91
CA LEU A 154 -15.37 7.15 10.67
C LEU A 154 -16.46 6.94 11.72
N ASP A 155 -16.72 5.70 12.14
CA ASP A 155 -17.70 5.41 13.20
C ASP A 155 -17.36 6.14 14.51
N ASN A 156 -16.09 6.08 14.96
CA ASN A 156 -15.65 6.80 16.16
C ASN A 156 -15.77 8.33 16.01
N ILE A 157 -15.51 8.88 14.82
CA ILE A 157 -15.68 10.31 14.55
C ILE A 157 -17.15 10.72 14.65
N LEU A 158 -18.07 9.93 14.09
CA LEU A 158 -19.51 10.20 14.15
C LEU A 158 -20.03 10.10 15.59
N ARG A 159 -19.55 9.12 16.36
CA ARG A 159 -19.87 8.98 17.78
C ARG A 159 -19.36 10.17 18.60
N ALA A 160 -18.12 10.61 18.37
CA ALA A 160 -17.57 11.80 19.00
C ALA A 160 -18.44 13.04 18.74
N LEU A 161 -18.90 13.21 17.51
CA LEU A 161 -19.78 14.32 17.13
C LEU A 161 -21.17 14.22 17.80
N SER A 162 -21.75 13.02 17.88
CA SER A 162 -23.06 12.81 18.50
C SER A 162 -23.06 12.91 20.02
N GLU A 163 -22.09 12.25 20.65
CA GLU A 163 -21.92 12.15 22.10
C GLU A 163 -21.24 13.41 22.66
N TRP A 164 -20.66 14.24 21.79
CA TRP A 164 -19.85 15.40 22.15
C TRP A 164 -18.63 15.04 23.01
N ASP A 165 -18.03 13.90 22.71
CA ASP A 165 -16.90 13.32 23.44
C ASP A 165 -15.64 13.32 22.57
N LYS A 166 -14.68 14.19 22.92
CA LYS A 166 -13.40 14.31 22.22
C LYS A 166 -12.52 13.07 22.38
N SER A 167 -12.66 12.32 23.47
CA SER A 167 -11.76 11.19 23.76
C SER A 167 -11.85 10.07 22.71
N LEU A 168 -12.99 9.96 22.02
CA LEU A 168 -13.20 9.04 20.91
C LEU A 168 -12.35 9.37 19.67
N LEU A 169 -11.79 10.59 19.58
CA LEU A 169 -10.98 11.05 18.45
C LEU A 169 -9.49 10.75 18.63
N ASP A 170 -9.02 10.52 19.87
CA ASP A 170 -7.60 10.36 20.20
C ASP A 170 -6.95 9.19 19.43
N ASN A 171 -7.70 8.10 19.25
CA ASN A 171 -7.21 6.90 18.56
C ASN A 171 -7.36 6.95 17.04
N VAL A 172 -8.11 7.89 16.48
CA VAL A 172 -8.39 7.93 15.02
C VAL A 172 -7.11 8.14 14.22
N MET A 173 -6.26 9.08 14.64
CA MET A 173 -4.99 9.37 13.94
C MET A 173 -4.00 8.20 14.05
N PHE A 174 -4.00 7.49 15.19
CA PHE A 174 -3.19 6.30 15.37
C PHE A 174 -3.64 5.18 14.42
N THR A 175 -4.95 4.93 14.33
CA THR A 175 -5.53 3.98 13.37
C THR A 175 -5.19 4.34 11.92
N GLY A 176 -5.13 5.63 11.57
CA GLY A 176 -4.64 6.09 10.26
C GLY A 176 -3.20 5.66 9.97
N GLY A 177 -2.33 5.65 10.99
CA GLY A 177 -0.96 5.10 10.89
C GLY A 177 -0.92 3.59 10.68
N GLU A 178 -1.81 2.83 11.33
CA GLU A 178 -1.94 1.39 11.12
C GLU A 178 -2.43 1.06 9.71
N CYS A 179 -3.38 1.85 9.20
CA CYS A 179 -3.82 1.82 7.82
C CYS A 179 -2.67 2.07 6.82
N ASP A 180 -1.77 3.02 7.11
CA ASP A 180 -0.60 3.29 6.26
C ASP A 180 0.32 2.08 6.10
N LYS A 181 0.55 1.34 7.19
CA LYS A 181 1.39 0.12 7.17
C LYS A 181 0.83 -0.90 6.21
N ILE A 182 -0.47 -1.14 6.27
CA ILE A 182 -1.15 -2.11 5.38
C ILE A 182 -1.13 -1.59 3.94
N TYR A 183 -1.41 -0.31 3.72
CA TYR A 183 -1.36 0.29 2.39
C TYR A 183 0.01 0.07 1.72
N TRP A 184 1.11 0.42 2.40
CA TRP A 184 2.45 0.26 1.82
C TRP A 184 2.83 -1.20 1.59
N LEU A 185 2.42 -2.10 2.48
CA LEU A 185 2.60 -3.53 2.25
C LEU A 185 1.88 -3.97 0.98
N ILE A 186 0.60 -3.63 0.80
CA ILE A 186 -0.15 -3.96 -0.41
C ILE A 186 0.52 -3.41 -1.66
N ILE A 187 1.03 -2.16 -1.63
CA ILE A 187 1.75 -1.60 -2.78
C ILE A 187 2.98 -2.45 -3.12
N ARG A 188 3.77 -2.85 -2.12
CA ARG A 188 4.92 -3.75 -2.32
C ARG A 188 4.48 -5.09 -2.90
N GLN A 189 3.38 -5.68 -2.41
CA GLN A 189 2.83 -6.94 -2.92
C GLN A 189 2.45 -6.84 -4.40
N LEU A 190 1.67 -5.83 -4.77
CA LEU A 190 1.22 -5.60 -6.13
C LEU A 190 2.39 -5.37 -7.09
N LEU A 191 3.37 -4.55 -6.71
CA LEU A 191 4.53 -4.27 -7.57
C LEU A 191 5.46 -5.49 -7.69
N THR A 192 5.62 -6.26 -6.61
CA THR A 192 6.43 -7.48 -6.64
C THR A 192 5.79 -8.54 -7.53
N ALA A 193 4.47 -8.72 -7.45
CA ALA A 193 3.71 -9.68 -8.26
C ALA A 193 3.84 -9.46 -9.78
N VAL A 194 4.13 -8.24 -10.25
CA VAL A 194 4.39 -7.97 -11.67
C VAL A 194 5.67 -8.65 -12.15
N THR A 195 6.67 -8.80 -11.28
CA THR A 195 8.00 -9.32 -11.63
C THR A 195 8.30 -10.72 -11.08
N ASP A 196 7.54 -11.16 -10.07
CA ASP A 196 7.72 -12.42 -9.38
C ASP A 196 6.46 -13.28 -9.51
N LYS A 197 6.59 -14.38 -10.27
CA LYS A 197 5.49 -15.30 -10.53
C LYS A 197 5.01 -16.01 -9.26
N GLY A 198 5.91 -16.38 -8.35
CA GLY A 198 5.54 -17.08 -7.11
C GLY A 198 4.71 -16.19 -6.19
N VAL A 199 5.07 -14.90 -6.09
CA VAL A 199 4.25 -13.89 -5.37
C VAL A 199 2.91 -13.69 -6.08
N SER A 200 2.91 -13.57 -7.41
CA SER A 200 1.68 -13.44 -8.20
C SER A 200 0.69 -14.58 -7.96
N GLU A 201 1.17 -15.83 -8.02
CA GLU A 201 0.37 -17.04 -7.77
C GLU A 201 -0.13 -17.08 -6.32
N SER A 202 0.73 -16.77 -5.35
CA SER A 202 0.38 -16.77 -3.91
C SER A 202 -0.68 -15.72 -3.55
N LEU A 203 -0.70 -14.58 -4.25
CA LEU A 203 -1.69 -13.52 -4.06
C LEU A 203 -3.02 -13.79 -4.78
N GLY A 204 -3.11 -14.86 -5.58
CA GLY A 204 -4.30 -15.18 -6.36
C GLY A 204 -4.52 -14.23 -7.54
N VAL A 205 -3.45 -13.66 -8.09
CA VAL A 205 -3.53 -12.76 -9.25
C VAL A 205 -4.07 -13.53 -10.46
N ARG A 206 -5.20 -13.06 -11.00
CA ARG A 206 -5.89 -13.71 -12.13
C ARG A 206 -5.46 -13.18 -13.48
N SER A 207 -5.15 -11.89 -13.56
CA SER A 207 -4.83 -11.18 -14.79
C SER A 207 -4.00 -9.92 -14.47
N TYR A 208 -3.36 -9.34 -15.49
CA TYR A 208 -2.74 -8.02 -15.34
C TYR A 208 -3.76 -6.92 -15.09
N LEU A 209 -4.98 -7.06 -15.63
CA LEU A 209 -6.10 -6.13 -15.36
C LEU A 209 -6.45 -6.13 -13.87
N TRP A 210 -6.47 -7.31 -13.25
CA TRP A 210 -6.70 -7.47 -11.81
C TRP A 210 -5.66 -6.73 -10.96
N LEU A 211 -4.37 -6.77 -11.33
CA LEU A 211 -3.32 -6.02 -10.64
C LEU A 211 -3.53 -4.50 -10.74
N VAL A 212 -3.84 -4.00 -11.94
CA VAL A 212 -4.10 -2.57 -12.19
C VAL A 212 -5.33 -2.11 -11.42
N GLY A 213 -6.43 -2.88 -11.47
CA GLY A 213 -7.65 -2.58 -10.72
C GLY A 213 -7.42 -2.55 -9.22
N ASN A 214 -6.70 -3.53 -8.65
CA ASN A 214 -6.36 -3.52 -7.23
C ASN A 214 -5.46 -2.34 -6.85
N ARG A 215 -4.51 -1.94 -7.70
CA ARG A 215 -3.67 -0.77 -7.45
C ARG A 215 -4.49 0.51 -7.32
N ALA A 216 -5.56 0.63 -8.12
CA ALA A 216 -6.52 1.74 -8.05
C ALA A 216 -7.39 1.65 -6.79
N VAL A 217 -8.00 0.49 -6.50
CA VAL A 217 -8.80 0.28 -5.26
C VAL A 217 -8.01 0.68 -4.02
N VAL A 218 -6.77 0.17 -3.88
CA VAL A 218 -5.94 0.42 -2.70
C VAL A 218 -5.53 1.89 -2.62
N ARG A 219 -5.36 2.58 -3.76
CA ARG A 219 -5.18 4.03 -3.79
C ARG A 219 -6.41 4.76 -3.27
N ILE A 220 -7.60 4.36 -3.69
CA ILE A 220 -8.87 4.97 -3.26
C ILE A 220 -9.09 4.74 -1.75
N LEU A 221 -8.86 3.53 -1.25
CA LEU A 221 -8.89 3.26 0.20
C LEU A 221 -7.94 4.17 0.98
N LYS A 222 -6.76 4.47 0.41
CA LYS A 222 -5.84 5.45 1.00
C LYS A 222 -6.41 6.87 1.01
N THR A 223 -7.18 7.26 0.01
CA THR A 223 -7.91 8.53 0.01
C THR A 223 -9.00 8.55 1.08
N LEU A 224 -9.78 7.48 1.27
CA LEU A 224 -10.77 7.36 2.36
C LEU A 224 -10.13 7.56 3.75
N ILE A 225 -8.94 7.01 3.99
CA ILE A 225 -8.18 7.25 5.23
C ILE A 225 -7.91 8.75 5.43
N ARG A 226 -7.58 9.47 4.35
CA ARG A 226 -7.31 10.92 4.40
C ARG A 226 -8.58 11.74 4.63
N HIS A 227 -9.69 11.34 4.03
CA HIS A 227 -11.00 11.92 4.31
C HIS A 227 -11.33 11.79 5.80
N ASN A 228 -11.20 10.59 6.38
CA ASN A 228 -11.43 10.38 7.81
C ASN A 228 -10.49 11.21 8.72
N GLU A 229 -9.21 11.32 8.38
CA GLU A 229 -8.27 12.21 9.11
C GLU A 229 -8.70 13.69 9.03
N SER A 230 -9.25 14.13 7.89
CA SER A 230 -9.74 15.50 7.69
C SER A 230 -11.02 15.76 8.49
N ILE A 231 -11.98 14.84 8.41
CA ILE A 231 -13.24 14.89 9.18
C ILE A 231 -12.93 14.90 10.68
N CYS A 232 -12.03 14.03 11.16
CA CYS A 232 -11.60 13.99 12.56
C CYS A 232 -11.10 15.35 13.05
N LYS A 233 -10.25 16.04 12.26
CA LYS A 233 -9.79 17.39 12.58
C LYS A 233 -10.91 18.42 12.59
N GLY A 234 -11.86 18.31 11.67
CA GLY A 234 -13.06 19.15 11.65
C GLY A 234 -13.89 18.99 12.92
N VAL A 235 -14.15 17.75 13.34
CA VAL A 235 -14.90 17.44 14.56
C VAL A 235 -14.14 17.90 15.82
N MET A 236 -12.83 17.64 15.90
CA MET A 236 -11.99 18.15 17.00
C MET A 236 -12.12 19.67 17.13
N LYS A 237 -12.03 20.39 16.00
CA LYS A 237 -12.13 21.85 15.99
C LYS A 237 -13.50 22.35 16.48
N ILE A 238 -14.59 21.67 16.09
CA ILE A 238 -15.95 21.99 16.54
C ILE A 238 -16.08 21.79 18.06
N ILE A 239 -15.61 20.65 18.59
CA ILE A 239 -15.70 20.34 20.03
C ILE A 239 -14.83 21.29 20.85
N GLU A 240 -13.60 21.57 20.41
CA GLU A 240 -12.69 22.50 21.09
C GLU A 240 -13.19 23.95 21.08
N HIS A 241 -13.91 24.36 20.02
CA HIS A 241 -14.55 25.67 19.95
C HIS A 241 -15.75 25.79 20.91
N GLY A 242 -16.34 24.66 21.31
CA GLY A 242 -17.37 24.60 22.35
C GLY A 242 -18.78 25.02 21.91
N ILE A 243 -18.97 25.41 20.65
CA ILE A 243 -20.29 25.75 20.10
C ILE A 243 -20.87 24.52 19.40
N LYS A 244 -21.85 23.90 20.05
CA LYS A 244 -22.55 22.73 19.52
C LYS A 244 -23.57 23.15 18.45
N PRO A 245 -23.55 22.56 17.23
CA PRO A 245 -24.60 22.80 16.24
C PRO A 245 -25.95 22.32 16.76
N ASP A 246 -27.03 22.84 16.19
CA ASP A 246 -28.38 22.42 16.57
C ASP A 246 -28.63 20.93 16.24
N LYS A 247 -29.63 20.35 16.90
CA LYS A 247 -29.93 18.92 16.81
C LYS A 247 -30.28 18.47 15.39
N GLU A 248 -30.95 19.32 14.60
CA GLU A 248 -31.35 19.00 13.23
C GLU A 248 -30.12 18.96 12.32
N THR A 249 -29.25 19.97 12.41
CA THR A 249 -27.97 20.02 11.68
C THR A 249 -27.09 18.82 12.02
N LEU A 250 -26.95 18.50 13.30
CA LEU A 250 -26.17 17.33 13.73
C LEU A 250 -26.75 16.02 13.20
N SER A 251 -28.09 15.83 13.26
CA SER A 251 -28.74 14.62 12.77
C SER A 251 -28.44 14.40 11.29
N LYS A 252 -28.58 15.43 10.45
CA LYS A 252 -28.31 15.36 9.01
C LYS A 252 -26.87 14.95 8.72
N VAL A 253 -25.89 15.54 9.41
CA VAL A 253 -24.47 15.20 9.21
C VAL A 253 -24.18 13.76 9.63
N ILE A 254 -24.74 13.32 10.75
CA ILE A 254 -24.59 11.93 11.23
C ILE A 254 -25.26 10.93 10.28
N GLU A 255 -26.43 11.26 9.75
CA GLU A 255 -27.15 10.44 8.76
C GLU A 255 -26.34 10.26 7.48
N ILE A 256 -25.74 11.34 6.95
CA ILE A 256 -24.79 11.26 5.83
C ILE A 256 -23.63 10.33 6.18
N GLY A 257 -23.01 10.52 7.35
CA GLY A 257 -21.89 9.68 7.79
C GLY A 257 -22.24 8.20 7.90
N ARG A 258 -23.41 7.86 8.44
CA ARG A 258 -23.90 6.47 8.53
C ARG A 258 -24.17 5.88 7.15
N TYR A 259 -24.71 6.68 6.24
CA TYR A 259 -24.87 6.26 4.85
C TYR A 259 -23.51 5.94 4.21
N VAL A 260 -22.48 6.80 4.39
CA VAL A 260 -21.10 6.51 3.92
C VAL A 260 -20.58 5.19 4.48
N LEU A 261 -20.76 4.92 5.78
CA LEU A 261 -20.34 3.67 6.41
C LEU A 261 -21.01 2.44 5.78
N GLN A 262 -22.33 2.52 5.55
CA GLN A 262 -23.09 1.43 4.91
C GLN A 262 -22.60 1.19 3.48
N THR A 263 -22.51 2.25 2.67
CA THR A 263 -22.03 2.18 1.29
C THR A 263 -20.61 1.62 1.21
N GLN A 264 -19.73 1.93 2.18
CA GLN A 264 -18.38 1.37 2.23
C GLN A 264 -18.38 -0.14 2.37
N THR A 265 -19.20 -0.68 3.27
CA THR A 265 -19.33 -2.13 3.45
C THR A 265 -19.87 -2.80 2.20
N GLU A 266 -20.96 -2.26 1.64
CA GLU A 266 -21.60 -2.81 0.46
C GLU A 266 -20.68 -2.80 -0.77
N THR A 267 -19.92 -1.72 -0.96
CA THR A 267 -18.96 -1.55 -2.05
C THR A 267 -17.81 -2.54 -1.96
N ILE A 268 -17.24 -2.71 -0.77
CA ILE A 268 -16.11 -3.64 -0.58
C ILE A 268 -16.58 -5.09 -0.72
N ASP A 269 -17.77 -5.43 -0.25
CA ASP A 269 -18.34 -6.75 -0.50
C ASP A 269 -18.57 -7.01 -1.98
N ALA A 270 -19.23 -6.07 -2.70
CA ALA A 270 -19.47 -6.18 -4.13
C ALA A 270 -18.16 -6.34 -4.93
N LEU A 271 -17.11 -5.60 -4.56
CA LEU A 271 -15.78 -5.71 -5.16
C LEU A 271 -15.15 -7.10 -4.98
N LEU A 272 -15.24 -7.66 -3.77
CA LEU A 272 -14.57 -8.91 -3.42
C LEU A 272 -15.29 -10.12 -4.02
N VAL A 273 -16.62 -10.10 -4.08
CA VAL A 273 -17.41 -11.18 -4.71
C VAL A 273 -17.65 -10.97 -6.21
N ARG A 274 -17.34 -9.78 -6.75
CA ARG A 274 -17.49 -9.36 -8.16
C ARG A 274 -18.96 -9.32 -8.61
N ASP A 275 -19.80 -8.79 -7.74
CA ASP A 275 -21.24 -8.66 -7.98
C ASP A 275 -21.53 -7.41 -8.82
N ILE A 276 -21.82 -7.63 -10.10
CA ILE A 276 -22.08 -6.56 -11.08
C ILE A 276 -23.38 -5.82 -10.74
N GLU A 277 -24.45 -6.52 -10.37
CA GLU A 277 -25.75 -5.89 -10.09
C GLU A 277 -25.68 -5.02 -8.85
N LYS A 278 -25.08 -5.55 -7.78
CA LYS A 278 -24.88 -4.79 -6.54
C LYS A 278 -23.98 -3.59 -6.78
N ALA A 279 -22.89 -3.75 -7.53
CA ALA A 279 -22.01 -2.64 -7.88
C ALA A 279 -22.73 -1.54 -8.69
N ASN A 280 -23.55 -1.92 -9.68
CA ASN A 280 -24.34 -0.95 -10.44
C ASN A 280 -25.35 -0.20 -9.55
N SER A 281 -26.09 -0.92 -8.71
CA SER A 281 -27.05 -0.30 -7.78
C SER A 281 -26.37 0.69 -6.83
N ILE A 282 -25.19 0.36 -6.32
CA ILE A 282 -24.39 1.26 -5.48
C ILE A 282 -24.02 2.54 -6.23
N ILE A 283 -23.63 2.45 -7.50
CA ILE A 283 -23.28 3.61 -8.33
C ILE A 283 -24.49 4.55 -8.45
N ASP A 284 -25.66 4.02 -8.79
CA ASP A 284 -26.89 4.81 -8.95
C ASP A 284 -27.27 5.51 -7.65
N GLN A 285 -27.26 4.77 -6.53
CA GLN A 285 -27.56 5.33 -5.21
C GLN A 285 -26.58 6.43 -4.78
N ILE A 286 -25.27 6.28 -5.07
CA ILE A 286 -24.27 7.30 -4.77
C ILE A 286 -24.52 8.58 -5.57
N ILE A 287 -24.89 8.46 -6.86
CA ILE A 287 -25.16 9.63 -7.70
C ILE A 287 -26.33 10.44 -7.13
N GLU A 288 -27.43 9.77 -6.79
CA GLU A 288 -28.60 10.42 -6.17
C GLU A 288 -28.25 11.05 -4.82
N LYS A 289 -27.55 10.31 -3.95
CA LYS A 289 -27.20 10.80 -2.60
C LYS A 289 -26.22 11.97 -2.65
N ALA A 290 -25.30 12.00 -3.61
CA ALA A 290 -24.34 13.09 -3.76
C ALA A 290 -25.02 14.43 -4.07
N GLU A 291 -26.11 14.42 -4.85
CA GLU A 291 -26.91 15.62 -5.12
C GLU A 291 -27.71 16.04 -3.88
N GLU A 292 -28.33 15.10 -3.17
CA GLU A 292 -29.02 15.39 -1.90
C GLU A 292 -28.06 16.04 -0.86
N ILE A 293 -26.80 15.56 -0.80
CA ILE A 293 -25.78 16.13 0.08
C ILE A 293 -25.42 17.58 -0.32
N ASN A 294 -25.43 17.93 -1.61
CA ASN A 294 -25.22 19.30 -2.05
C ASN A 294 -26.32 20.22 -1.49
N ASP A 295 -27.58 19.80 -1.59
CA ASP A 295 -28.72 20.55 -1.06
C ASP A 295 -28.67 20.71 0.47
N ILE A 296 -28.29 19.64 1.17
CA ILE A 296 -28.09 19.68 2.62
C ILE A 296 -26.96 20.66 2.99
N SER A 297 -25.87 20.69 2.22
CA SER A 297 -24.74 21.60 2.43
C SER A 297 -25.18 23.07 2.33
N PHE A 298 -25.99 23.42 1.33
CA PHE A 298 -26.54 24.77 1.17
C PHE A 298 -27.44 25.18 2.34
N LYS A 299 -28.30 24.26 2.82
CA LYS A 299 -29.17 24.50 3.97
C LYS A 299 -28.36 24.70 5.26
N ILE A 300 -27.33 23.90 5.49
CA ILE A 300 -26.48 24.04 6.68
C ILE A 300 -25.69 25.36 6.65
N ALA A 301 -25.22 25.77 5.48
CA ALA A 301 -24.51 27.04 5.31
C ALA A 301 -25.36 28.27 5.69
N SER A 302 -26.69 28.22 5.47
CA SER A 302 -27.60 29.33 5.81
C SER A 302 -28.08 29.32 7.26
N VAL A 303 -28.13 28.16 7.91
CA VAL A 303 -28.64 28.00 9.28
C VAL A 303 -27.55 28.23 10.34
N VAL A 304 -26.34 27.72 10.13
CA VAL A 304 -25.27 27.81 11.12
C VAL A 304 -24.69 29.21 11.13
N SER A 305 -24.81 29.94 12.24
CA SER A 305 -24.32 31.33 12.29
C SER A 305 -22.81 31.43 12.54
N ASP A 306 -22.25 30.61 13.43
CA ASP A 306 -20.83 30.64 13.78
C ASP A 306 -19.95 30.18 12.61
N ASP A 307 -19.02 31.02 12.18
CA ASP A 307 -18.21 30.78 10.98
C ASP A 307 -17.22 29.63 11.15
N ILE A 308 -16.73 29.39 12.37
CA ILE A 308 -15.79 28.30 12.65
C ILE A 308 -16.53 26.96 12.54
N VAL A 309 -17.68 26.84 13.20
CA VAL A 309 -18.53 25.65 13.14
C VAL A 309 -19.05 25.43 11.73
N LYS A 310 -19.54 26.48 11.06
CA LYS A 310 -20.02 26.42 9.66
C LYS A 310 -18.94 25.90 8.74
N THR A 311 -17.74 26.48 8.78
CA THR A 311 -16.62 26.07 7.93
C THR A 311 -16.23 24.61 8.19
N ALA A 312 -16.14 24.21 9.46
CA ALA A 312 -15.78 22.84 9.83
C ALA A 312 -16.85 21.82 9.38
N LEU A 313 -18.14 22.12 9.55
CA LEU A 313 -19.25 21.27 9.11
C LEU A 313 -19.29 21.14 7.58
N LEU A 314 -19.15 22.24 6.84
CA LEU A 314 -19.12 22.20 5.38
C LEU A 314 -17.94 21.37 4.86
N ASN A 315 -16.77 21.47 5.50
CA ASN A 315 -15.64 20.61 5.18
C ASN A 315 -15.94 19.13 5.50
N ILE A 316 -16.51 18.83 6.67
CA ILE A 316 -16.92 17.45 7.01
C ILE A 316 -17.87 16.87 5.96
N ILE A 317 -18.90 17.61 5.57
CA ILE A 317 -19.89 17.16 4.57
C ILE A 317 -19.23 16.97 3.20
N ALA A 318 -18.33 17.86 2.79
CA ALA A 318 -17.58 17.73 1.55
C ALA A 318 -16.71 16.46 1.54
N GLU A 319 -16.01 16.16 2.63
CA GLU A 319 -15.15 14.96 2.77
C GLU A 319 -15.98 13.67 2.80
N LEU A 320 -17.17 13.68 3.41
CA LEU A 320 -18.12 12.57 3.35
C LEU A 320 -18.63 12.34 1.92
N LYS A 321 -18.98 13.41 1.19
CA LYS A 321 -19.38 13.32 -0.22
C LYS A 321 -18.24 12.76 -1.09
N CYS A 322 -17.01 13.28 -0.93
CA CYS A 322 -15.85 12.76 -1.65
C CYS A 322 -15.63 11.27 -1.35
N SER A 323 -15.84 10.83 -0.11
CA SER A 323 -15.76 9.41 0.25
C SER A 323 -16.77 8.55 -0.54
N LEU A 324 -18.00 9.03 -0.76
CA LEU A 324 -18.98 8.34 -1.62
C LEU A 324 -18.50 8.26 -3.07
N LEU A 325 -18.02 9.37 -3.64
CA LEU A 325 -17.54 9.41 -5.02
C LEU A 325 -16.33 8.48 -5.25
N ASP A 326 -15.45 8.38 -4.26
CA ASP A 326 -14.35 7.41 -4.24
C ASP A 326 -14.88 5.97 -4.25
N MET A 327 -15.92 5.65 -3.46
CA MET A 327 -16.53 4.32 -3.44
C MET A 327 -17.25 3.99 -4.75
N LYS A 328 -17.85 4.98 -5.43
CA LYS A 328 -18.38 4.83 -6.79
C LYS A 328 -17.29 4.32 -7.74
N ALA A 329 -16.08 4.88 -7.69
CA ALA A 329 -14.96 4.42 -8.51
C ALA A 329 -14.53 2.99 -8.16
N ILE A 330 -14.64 2.55 -6.90
CA ILE A 330 -14.42 1.14 -6.52
C ILE A 330 -15.51 0.24 -7.10
N ALA A 331 -16.78 0.66 -7.07
CA ALA A 331 -17.88 -0.08 -7.68
C ALA A 331 -17.73 -0.21 -9.21
N GLU A 332 -17.26 0.83 -9.91
CA GLU A 332 -16.91 0.76 -11.33
C GLU A 332 -15.81 -0.29 -11.58
N ILE A 333 -14.80 -0.37 -10.70
CA ILE A 333 -13.77 -1.43 -10.77
C ILE A 333 -14.35 -2.81 -10.49
N ALA A 334 -15.35 -2.93 -9.60
CA ALA A 334 -16.04 -4.20 -9.35
C ALA A 334 -16.79 -4.71 -10.59
N ILE A 335 -17.47 -3.81 -11.33
CA ILE A 335 -18.10 -4.12 -12.61
C ILE A 335 -17.04 -4.59 -13.61
N ASN A 336 -15.93 -3.84 -13.77
CA ASN A 336 -14.84 -4.21 -14.67
C ASN A 336 -14.32 -5.63 -14.38
N ARG A 337 -14.13 -5.99 -13.11
CA ARG A 337 -13.71 -7.35 -12.71
C ARG A 337 -14.75 -8.41 -13.04
N GLY A 338 -16.03 -8.10 -12.86
CA GLY A 338 -17.13 -8.99 -13.24
C GLY A 338 -17.18 -9.24 -14.75
N THR A 339 -16.73 -8.28 -15.55
CA THR A 339 -16.68 -8.39 -17.02
C THR A 339 -15.47 -9.14 -17.58
N GLU A 340 -14.52 -9.54 -16.73
CA GLU A 340 -13.36 -10.34 -17.15
C GLU A 340 -13.73 -11.83 -17.41
N GLU A 341 -14.88 -12.29 -16.95
CA GLU A 341 -15.35 -13.68 -17.06
C GLU A 341 -16.78 -13.69 -17.66
N SER A 342 -17.10 -14.72 -18.45
CA SER A 342 -18.50 -14.92 -18.91
C SER A 342 -19.41 -15.22 -17.73
N GLY A 343 -20.64 -14.72 -17.78
CA GLY A 343 -21.65 -14.88 -16.72
C GLY A 343 -23.05 -14.54 -17.22
N SER A 344 -23.98 -14.27 -16.31
CA SER A 344 -25.40 -14.04 -16.65
C SER A 344 -25.64 -12.87 -17.61
N TYR A 345 -24.78 -11.84 -17.58
CA TYR A 345 -24.92 -10.63 -18.40
C TYR A 345 -23.95 -10.59 -19.60
N ILE A 346 -22.90 -11.41 -19.60
CA ILE A 346 -21.74 -11.24 -20.49
C ILE A 346 -21.32 -12.59 -21.04
N THR A 347 -21.15 -12.66 -22.36
CA THR A 347 -20.53 -13.80 -23.05
C THR A 347 -19.25 -13.33 -23.71
N ILE A 348 -18.11 -13.90 -23.31
CA ILE A 348 -16.81 -13.61 -23.90
C ILE A 348 -16.50 -14.66 -24.96
N GLU A 349 -16.52 -14.26 -26.23
CA GLU A 349 -16.06 -15.11 -27.33
C GLU A 349 -14.54 -14.97 -27.49
N SER A 350 -13.79 -15.98 -27.05
CA SER A 350 -12.35 -16.03 -27.35
C SER A 350 -12.17 -16.38 -28.83
N GLY A 351 -11.66 -15.44 -29.63
CA GLY A 351 -11.46 -15.59 -31.09
C GLY A 351 -10.48 -16.68 -31.55
N VAL A 352 -10.08 -17.61 -30.67
CA VAL A 352 -9.32 -18.81 -31.05
C VAL A 352 -10.33 -19.92 -31.36
N ARG A 353 -10.69 -20.06 -32.63
CA ARG A 353 -11.32 -21.29 -33.12
C ARG A 353 -10.34 -22.45 -32.88
N SER A 354 -10.73 -23.44 -32.09
CA SER A 354 -10.00 -24.70 -32.01
C SER A 354 -10.01 -25.37 -33.40
N GLU A 355 -9.00 -26.18 -33.74
CA GLU A 355 -8.99 -26.94 -35.01
C GLU A 355 -10.24 -27.83 -35.17
N GLU A 356 -10.90 -28.19 -34.07
CA GLU A 356 -12.18 -28.92 -34.08
C GLU A 356 -13.34 -28.09 -34.68
N THR A 357 -13.38 -26.77 -34.44
CA THR A 357 -14.44 -25.92 -35.02
C THR A 357 -14.25 -25.67 -36.52
N LEU A 358 -13.01 -25.77 -37.03
CA LEU A 358 -12.75 -25.73 -38.47
C LEU A 358 -13.24 -27.00 -39.18
N ARG A 359 -13.09 -28.18 -38.57
CA ARG A 359 -13.55 -29.45 -39.16
C ARG A 359 -15.08 -29.54 -39.28
N GLU A 360 -15.83 -28.97 -38.34
CA GLU A 360 -17.30 -28.92 -38.42
C GLU A 360 -17.80 -27.95 -39.51
N SER A 361 -17.07 -26.88 -39.80
CA SER A 361 -17.44 -25.94 -40.86
C SER A 361 -17.23 -26.51 -42.27
N VAL A 362 -16.26 -27.40 -42.45
CA VAL A 362 -15.99 -28.07 -43.75
C VAL A 362 -16.97 -29.21 -44.02
N SER A 363 -17.44 -29.92 -42.98
CA SER A 363 -18.41 -31.03 -43.15
C SER A 363 -19.83 -30.55 -43.46
N LYS A 364 -20.20 -29.33 -43.04
CA LYS A 364 -21.50 -28.72 -43.37
C LYS A 364 -21.54 -28.01 -44.73
N GLY A 365 -20.39 -27.78 -45.37
CA GLY A 365 -20.29 -27.17 -46.71
C GLY A 365 -20.29 -28.17 -47.88
N SER A 366 -20.43 -29.47 -47.61
CA SER A 366 -20.40 -30.54 -48.61
C SER A 366 -21.72 -31.32 -48.64
N ARG A 367 -22.83 -30.65 -48.96
CA ARG A 367 -24.08 -31.28 -49.39
C ARG A 367 -24.78 -30.45 -50.44
#